data_AF-A0A9D5NNQ9-F1
#
_entry.id   AF-A0A9D5NNQ9-F1
#
_cell.length_a   1.000
_cell.length_b   1.000
_cell.length_c   1.000
_cell.angle_alpha   90.00
_cell.angle_beta   90.00
_cell.angle_gamma   90.00
#
_symmetry.space_group_name_H-M   'P 1'
#
loop_
_entity.id
_entity.type
_entity.pdbx_description
1 polymer ?
#
loop_
_entity_poly.entity_id
_entity_poly.type
_entity_poly.pdbx_seq_one_letter_code
_entity_poly.pdbx_strand_id
1 'polypeptide(L)' 'MLKIIFQVLAIVGVIIISILAFTLPSDPYEIIPAMSVMSFDKPLWACYMFGGSFLYLLVLLGIYDIVNKKIA' A
#
# COMPACT_ATOMS: atom_id res chain seq x y z
N MET A 1 5.03 20.07 12.25
CA MET A 1 4.11 20.22 11.11
C MET A 1 4.37 19.21 10.01
N LEU A 2 5.59 19.12 9.45
CA LEU A 2 5.90 18.24 8.31
C LEU A 2 5.58 16.75 8.57
N LYS A 3 5.91 16.23 9.77
CA LYS A 3 5.52 14.88 10.21
C LYS A 3 4.02 14.62 10.14
N ILE A 4 3.19 15.58 10.58
CA ILE A 4 1.73 15.44 10.61
C ILE A 4 1.19 15.40 9.18
N ILE A 5 1.70 16.25 8.29
CA ILE A 5 1.29 16.27 6.88
C ILE A 5 1.57 14.91 6.22
N PHE A 6 2.77 14.36 6.44
CA PHE A 6 3.14 13.06 5.88
C PHE A 6 2.37 11.89 6.51
N GLN A 7 2.03 11.95 7.80
CA GLN A 7 1.15 10.98 8.45
C GLN A 7 -0.26 11.00 7.85
N VAL A 8 -0.82 12.19 7.59
CA VAL A 8 -2.13 12.32 6.92
C VAL A 8 -2.05 11.77 5.50
N LEU A 9 -0.98 12.09 4.74
CA LEU A 9 -0.77 11.56 3.39
C LEU A 9 -0.67 10.03 3.38
N ALA A 10 -0.01 9.46 4.39
CA ALA A 10 0.12 8.01 4.55
C ALA A 10 -1.27 7.36 4.70
N ILE A 11 -2.10 7.89 5.61
CA ILE A 11 -3.45 7.38 5.86
C ILE A 11 -4.34 7.50 4.62
N VAL A 12 -4.36 8.68 3.99
CA VAL A 12 -5.17 8.95 2.80
C VAL A 12 -4.77 8.03 1.63
N GLY A 13 -3.47 7.86 1.40
CA GLY A 13 -2.98 7.00 0.33
C GLY A 13 -3.32 5.52 0.54
N VAL A 14 -3.22 5.03 1.77
CA VAL A 14 -3.64 3.65 2.10
C VAL A 14 -5.15 3.45 1.88
N ILE A 15 -5.99 4.43 2.21
CA ILE A 15 -7.43 4.38 1.96
C ILE A 15 -7.73 4.31 0.46
N ILE A 16 -7.07 5.15 -0.35
CA ILE A 16 -7.23 5.16 -1.80
C ILE A 16 -6.81 3.81 -2.40
N ILE A 17 -5.66 3.27 -2.00
CA ILE A 17 -5.17 1.97 -2.47
C ILE A 17 -6.14 0.86 -2.07
N SER A 18 -6.71 0.93 -0.87
CA SER A 18 -7.71 -0.02 -0.40
C SER A 18 -8.96 -0.01 -1.27
N ILE A 19 -9.44 1.17 -1.68
CA ILE A 19 -10.59 1.30 -2.60
C ILE A 19 -10.23 0.75 -3.98
N LEU A 20 -9.06 1.13 -4.52
CA LEU A 20 -8.60 0.67 -5.83
C LEU A 20 -8.39 -0.84 -5.89
N ALA A 21 -7.99 -1.46 -4.77
CA ALA A 21 -7.81 -2.91 -4.70
C ALA A 21 -9.11 -3.70 -4.96
N PHE A 22 -10.29 -3.10 -4.75
CA PHE A 22 -11.59 -3.71 -5.05
C PHE A 22 -12.18 -3.30 -6.40
N THR A 23 -11.72 -2.19 -6.99
CA THR A 23 -12.33 -1.64 -8.23
C THR A 23 -11.50 -1.89 -9.48
N LEU A 24 -10.19 -2.06 -9.34
CA LEU A 24 -9.24 -2.22 -10.45
C LEU A 24 -9.21 -3.66 -11.02
N PRO A 25 -9.23 -4.74 -10.20
CA PRO A 25 -9.34 -6.08 -10.75
C PRO A 25 -10.75 -6.36 -11.26
N SER A 26 -10.84 -7.04 -12.42
CA SER A 26 -12.13 -7.44 -12.99
C SER A 26 -12.88 -8.45 -12.12
N ASP A 27 -12.14 -9.32 -11.41
CA ASP A 27 -12.67 -10.15 -10.34
C ASP A 27 -11.79 -10.00 -9.06
N PRO A 28 -12.19 -9.14 -8.11
CA PRO A 28 -11.42 -8.94 -6.88
C PRO A 28 -11.37 -10.20 -6.00
N TYR A 29 -12.31 -11.14 -6.16
CA TYR A 29 -12.37 -12.37 -5.40
C TYR A 29 -11.56 -13.51 -6.03
N GLU A 30 -10.91 -13.25 -7.17
CA GLU A 30 -9.97 -14.19 -7.75
C GLU A 30 -8.91 -14.56 -6.72
N ILE A 31 -8.70 -15.85 -6.54
CA ILE A 31 -7.76 -16.39 -5.56
C ILE A 31 -6.44 -16.63 -6.28
N ILE A 32 -5.37 -16.03 -5.77
CA ILE A 32 -4.03 -16.34 -6.26
C ILE A 32 -3.62 -17.66 -5.59
N PRO A 33 -3.48 -18.77 -6.36
CA PRO A 33 -3.12 -20.05 -5.79
C PRO A 33 -1.72 -19.96 -5.21
N ALA A 34 -1.58 -20.40 -3.97
CA ALA A 34 -0.29 -20.45 -3.33
C ALA A 34 0.64 -21.49 -4.01
N MET A 35 1.83 -21.05 -4.43
CA MET A 35 2.84 -21.96 -4.99
C MET A 35 3.45 -22.94 -3.96
N SER A 36 3.21 -22.73 -2.67
CA SER A 36 3.75 -23.57 -1.59
C SER A 36 2.68 -23.86 -0.55
N VAL A 37 2.68 -25.07 0.02
CA VAL A 37 1.79 -25.50 1.11
C VAL A 37 1.85 -24.65 2.39
N MET A 38 2.87 -23.80 2.55
CA MET A 38 2.97 -22.82 3.64
C MET A 38 2.39 -21.43 3.32
N SER A 39 2.04 -21.17 2.07
CA SER A 39 1.38 -19.93 1.67
C SER A 39 -0.12 -20.22 1.64
N PHE A 40 -0.90 -19.46 2.40
CA PHE A 40 -2.35 -19.48 2.23
C PHE A 40 -2.70 -18.87 0.89
N ASP A 41 -3.74 -19.41 0.27
CA ASP A 41 -4.46 -18.79 -0.84
C ASP A 41 -4.95 -17.41 -0.41
N LYS A 42 -4.53 -16.37 -1.13
CA LYS A 42 -4.88 -14.99 -0.80
C LYS A 42 -5.77 -14.43 -1.89
N PRO A 43 -6.87 -13.76 -1.53
CA PRO A 43 -7.67 -13.08 -2.53
C PRO A 43 -6.86 -11.92 -3.13
N LEU A 44 -7.04 -11.71 -4.42
CA LEU A 44 -6.30 -10.74 -5.22
C LEU A 44 -6.42 -9.31 -4.66
N TRP A 45 -7.61 -8.94 -4.16
CA TRP A 45 -7.83 -7.66 -3.48
C TRP A 45 -6.92 -7.46 -2.26
N ALA A 46 -6.67 -8.51 -1.46
CA ALA A 46 -5.82 -8.40 -0.28
C ALA A 46 -4.36 -8.21 -0.68
N CYS A 47 -3.92 -8.91 -1.72
CA CYS A 47 -2.58 -8.75 -2.28
C CYS A 47 -2.34 -7.32 -2.76
N TYR A 48 -3.28 -6.71 -3.49
CA TYR A 48 -3.17 -5.32 -3.90
C TYR A 48 -3.24 -4.33 -2.74
N MET A 49 -4.11 -4.58 -1.76
CA MET A 49 -4.23 -3.72 -0.59
C MET A 49 -2.94 -3.70 0.22
N PHE A 50 -2.40 -4.86 0.59
CA PHE A 50 -1.19 -4.95 1.41
C PHE A 50 0.08 -4.62 0.62
N GLY A 51 0.23 -5.20 -0.58
CA GLY A 51 1.41 -4.98 -1.42
C GLY A 51 1.49 -3.53 -1.93
N GLY A 52 0.37 -3.00 -2.41
CA GLY A 52 0.28 -1.62 -2.89
C GLY A 52 0.50 -0.62 -1.75
N SER A 53 -0.13 -0.82 -0.59
CA SER A 53 0.05 0.07 0.56
C SER A 53 1.48 0.03 1.09
N PHE A 54 2.11 -1.15 1.14
CA PHE A 54 3.49 -1.29 1.58
C PHE A 54 4.47 -0.54 0.68
N LEU A 55 4.35 -0.71 -0.65
CA LEU A 55 5.18 0.02 -1.62
C LEU A 55 4.95 1.53 -1.53
N TYR A 56 3.70 1.96 -1.42
CA TYR A 56 3.36 3.38 -1.26
C TYR A 56 4.01 3.99 -0.02
N LEU A 57 3.90 3.33 1.13
CA LEU A 57 4.48 3.82 2.38
C LEU A 57 6.01 3.88 2.34
N LEU A 58 6.67 2.92 1.67
CA LEU A 58 8.12 2.96 1.46
C LEU A 58 8.56 4.17 0.64
N VAL A 59 7.86 4.46 -0.47
CA VAL A 59 8.14 5.63 -1.30
C VAL A 59 7.90 6.92 -0.52
N LEU A 60 6.79 6.99 0.23
CA LEU A 60 6.45 8.13 1.05
C LEU A 60 7.51 8.41 2.13
N LEU A 61 8.03 7.35 2.76
CA LEU A 61 9.12 7.45 3.73
C LEU A 61 10.42 7.97 3.09
N GLY A 62 10.78 7.44 1.92
CA GLY A 62 11.96 7.92 1.19
C GLY A 62 11.87 9.41 0.83
N ILE A 63 10.68 9.86 0.40
CA ILE A 63 10.42 11.29 0.14
C ILE A 63 10.52 12.10 1.43
N TYR A 64 9.93 11.63 2.52
CA TYR A 64 9.99 12.29 3.82
C TYR A 64 11.45 12.50 4.27
N ASP A 65 12.29 11.48 4.16
CA ASP A 65 13.70 11.57 4.56
C ASP A 65 14.50 12.56 3.71
N ILE A 66 14.26 12.60 2.40
CA ILE A 66 14.91 13.56 1.49
C ILE A 66 14.48 14.99 1.83
N VAL A 67 13.19 15.20 2.04
CA VAL A 67 12.62 16.52 2.37
C VAL A 67 13.11 16.97 3.74
N ASN A 68 13.13 16.08 4.74
CA ASN A 68 13.60 16.39 6.08
C ASN A 68 15.11 16.73 6.09
N LYS A 69 15.93 16.04 5.29
CA LYS A 69 17.36 16.36 5.11
C LYS A 69 17.62 17.68 4.39
N LYS A 70 16.70 18.16 3.55
CA LYS A 70 16.84 19.44 2.83
C LYS A 70 16.39 20.66 3.64
N ILE A 71 15.52 20.45 4.61
CA ILE A 71 14.93 21.52 5.43
C ILE A 71 15.69 21.69 6.76
N ALA A 72 16.38 20.65 7.23
CA ALA A 72 17.33 20.71 8.34
C ALA A 72 18.68 21.29 7.89
#